data_AF-A0AB37Z373-F1
#
_entry.id   AF-A0AB37Z373-F1
#
_cell.length_a   1.000
_cell.length_b   1.000
_cell.length_c   1.000
_cell.angle_alpha   90.00
_cell.angle_beta   90.00
_cell.angle_gamma   90.00
#
_symmetry.space_group_name_H-M   'P 1'
#
loop_
_entity.id
_entity.type
_entity.pdbx_description
1 polymer ?
#
loop_
_entity_poly.entity_id
_entity_poly.type
_entity_poly.pdbx_seq_one_letter_code
_entity_poly.pdbx_strand_id
1 'polypeptide(L)'
;MTLPKYLVVIAAMLMASLAQAERLKDLASIQGVRSNQLIGYGLVVGLNGSGDQTTQTPFTVQTFNNMMAQFGIKVPQGGNVQLKNVAAVSIHADLPAFAKPGQTIDITVSSIGNAKSLRGGSLLMTPLKGIDGNVYAIAQGNLVVGGFDAEGGDGSRITVNVPSAGRIPGGATVERPVPSGFDQGNTLTLNLNRPDFTTAKNIVDHINELLGPGVAQAVDGGSIRVSAPLDPGQRVDYLSILENLEVEIGQAVAKVIINSRTGTIVIGQNVRVQPAAVTHGSLTVTITEDPIVSQPDALSGGQTAVVPRSKVNAEEEAKPMFKFGPGTTLDEIVRAVNQVGASPSDLMAILEALKQAGALQADLIVI
;
A
#
# COMPACT_ATOMS: atom_id res chain seq x y z
N MET A 1 -55.59 10.91 -10.65
CA MET A 1 -54.54 11.97 -10.67
C MET A 1 -53.34 11.64 -9.77
N THR A 2 -53.04 10.36 -9.50
CA THR A 2 -52.03 9.93 -8.50
C THR A 2 -50.80 9.24 -9.11
N LEU A 3 -50.91 8.68 -10.32
CA LEU A 3 -49.82 8.00 -11.03
C LEU A 3 -48.54 8.85 -11.28
N PRO A 4 -48.61 10.14 -11.67
CA PRO A 4 -47.40 10.92 -11.95
C PRO A 4 -46.61 11.26 -10.68
N LYS A 5 -47.25 11.29 -9.50
CA LYS A 5 -46.55 11.51 -8.23
C LYS A 5 -45.69 10.32 -7.84
N TYR A 6 -46.17 9.09 -8.06
CA TYR A 6 -45.38 7.89 -7.78
C TYR A 6 -44.18 7.75 -8.73
N LEU A 7 -44.31 8.14 -9.99
CA LEU A 7 -43.22 8.17 -10.96
C LEU A 7 -42.11 9.17 -10.58
N VAL A 8 -42.46 10.35 -10.07
CA VAL A 8 -41.48 11.34 -9.58
C VAL A 8 -40.74 10.83 -8.34
N VAL A 9 -41.43 10.17 -7.41
CA VAL A 9 -40.81 9.58 -6.21
C VAL A 9 -39.86 8.43 -6.58
N ILE A 10 -40.24 7.57 -7.52
CA ILE A 10 -39.38 6.48 -8.00
C ILE A 10 -38.15 7.03 -8.74
N ALA A 11 -38.31 8.06 -9.57
CA ALA A 11 -37.20 8.73 -10.24
C ALA A 11 -36.25 9.44 -9.25
N ALA A 12 -36.78 9.99 -8.15
CA ALA A 12 -35.98 10.58 -7.09
C ALA A 12 -35.21 9.52 -6.28
N MET A 13 -35.79 8.34 -6.04
CA MET A 13 -35.08 7.22 -5.39
C MET A 13 -33.97 6.64 -6.27
N LEU A 14 -34.15 6.63 -7.60
CA LEU A 14 -33.12 6.20 -8.56
C LEU A 14 -31.97 7.19 -8.72
N MET A 15 -32.14 8.44 -8.26
CA MET A 15 -31.10 9.48 -8.26
C MET A 15 -30.40 9.64 -6.90
N ALA A 16 -30.72 8.81 -5.90
CA ALA A 16 -29.91 8.75 -4.69
C ALA A 16 -28.53 8.20 -5.05
N SER A 17 -27.55 9.10 -5.15
CA SER A 17 -26.15 8.74 -5.31
C SER A 17 -25.76 7.72 -4.25
N LEU A 18 -25.07 6.65 -4.66
CA LEU A 18 -24.41 5.72 -3.74
C LEU A 18 -23.40 6.53 -2.92
N ALA A 19 -23.80 7.00 -1.74
CA ALA A 19 -22.88 7.52 -0.75
C ALA A 19 -21.94 6.37 -0.38
N GLN A 20 -20.67 6.50 -0.74
CA GLN A 20 -19.65 5.52 -0.38
C GLN A 20 -19.22 5.79 1.06
N ALA A 21 -19.97 5.24 2.00
CA ALA A 21 -19.52 5.16 3.36
C ALA A 21 -18.49 4.03 3.48
N GLU A 22 -17.32 4.34 4.03
CA GLU A 22 -16.29 3.35 4.35
C GLU A 22 -16.29 3.09 5.86
N ARG A 23 -15.94 1.88 6.28
CA ARG A 23 -15.87 1.55 7.71
C ARG A 23 -14.63 2.17 8.32
N LEU A 24 -14.74 2.63 9.56
CA LEU A 24 -13.62 3.24 10.28
C LEU A 24 -12.37 2.34 10.33
N LYS A 25 -12.53 1.01 10.43
CA LYS A 25 -11.39 0.07 10.39
C LYS A 25 -10.64 0.01 9.07
N ASP A 26 -11.28 0.40 7.97
CA ASP A 26 -10.67 0.47 6.65
C ASP A 26 -9.97 1.84 6.45
N LEU A 27 -10.38 2.87 7.21
CA LEU A 27 -9.87 4.24 7.15
C LEU A 27 -8.76 4.55 8.16
N ALA A 28 -8.74 3.90 9.32
CA ALA A 28 -7.86 4.23 10.43
C ALA A 28 -7.27 2.99 11.11
N SER A 29 -6.12 3.19 11.76
CA SER A 29 -5.45 2.21 12.61
C SER A 29 -5.30 2.74 14.04
N ILE A 30 -5.31 1.86 15.03
CA ILE A 30 -5.17 2.27 16.43
C ILE A 30 -3.69 2.55 16.73
N GLN A 31 -3.40 3.72 17.30
CA GLN A 31 -2.05 4.09 17.69
C GLN A 31 -1.48 3.07 18.69
N GLY A 32 -0.28 2.55 18.38
CA GLY A 32 0.42 1.58 19.21
C GLY A 32 0.00 0.12 19.00
N VAL A 33 -1.03 -0.14 18.18
CA VAL A 33 -1.41 -1.48 17.72
C VAL A 33 -0.74 -1.73 16.37
N ARG A 34 0.42 -2.38 16.39
CA ARG A 34 1.20 -2.68 15.18
C ARG A 34 1.90 -4.02 15.27
N SER A 35 2.19 -4.60 14.10
CA SER A 35 3.16 -5.69 14.00
C SER A 35 4.57 -5.18 14.30
N ASN A 36 5.38 -5.99 14.95
CA ASN A 36 6.78 -5.65 15.29
C ASN A 36 7.71 -6.64 14.61
N GLN A 37 8.74 -6.14 13.93
CA GLN A 37 9.72 -6.99 13.27
C GLN A 37 10.66 -7.60 14.31
N LEU A 38 10.90 -8.91 14.18
CA LEU A 38 11.89 -9.63 14.94
C LEU A 38 13.02 -10.10 14.02
N ILE A 39 14.23 -10.07 14.55
CA ILE A 39 15.43 -10.55 13.86
C ILE A 39 16.17 -11.57 14.72
N GLY A 40 16.65 -12.63 14.09
CA GLY A 40 17.47 -13.66 14.69
C GLY A 40 18.71 -13.93 13.86
N TYR A 41 19.74 -14.47 14.52
CA TYR A 41 20.93 -15.01 13.90
C TYR A 41 21.12 -16.43 14.38
N GLY A 42 21.16 -17.39 13.46
CA GLY A 42 21.11 -18.81 13.79
C GLY A 42 21.94 -19.67 12.85
N LEU A 43 21.84 -20.99 13.06
CA LEU A 43 22.50 -22.00 12.25
C LEU A 43 21.45 -22.95 11.65
N VAL A 44 21.57 -23.20 10.35
CA VAL A 44 20.86 -24.30 9.68
C VAL A 44 21.82 -25.47 9.53
N VAL A 45 21.37 -26.66 9.90
CA VAL A 45 22.14 -27.91 9.82
C VAL A 45 21.43 -28.94 8.94
N GLY A 46 22.14 -30.01 8.56
CA GLY A 46 21.56 -31.09 7.75
C GLY A 46 21.53 -30.80 6.25
N LEU A 47 22.28 -29.78 5.80
CA LEU A 47 22.41 -29.45 4.39
C LEU A 47 23.23 -30.52 3.66
N ASN A 48 22.86 -30.83 2.41
CA ASN A 48 23.52 -31.86 1.59
C ASN A 48 24.74 -31.28 0.85
N GLY A 49 25.79 -30.91 1.59
CA GLY A 49 27.01 -30.32 1.02
C GLY A 49 26.86 -28.90 0.45
N SER A 50 25.71 -28.26 0.67
CA SER A 50 25.34 -26.93 0.16
C SER A 50 25.51 -25.79 1.18
N GLY A 51 26.05 -26.08 2.36
CA GLY A 51 26.34 -25.11 3.41
C GLY A 51 27.51 -24.18 3.10
N ASP A 52 27.93 -23.44 4.12
CA ASP A 52 28.90 -22.37 3.99
C ASP A 52 30.33 -22.89 3.76
N GLN A 53 31.09 -22.18 2.92
CA GLN A 53 32.51 -22.46 2.70
C GLN A 53 33.35 -21.71 3.72
N THR A 54 34.03 -22.46 4.58
CA THR A 54 34.71 -21.94 5.77
C THR A 54 35.85 -20.96 5.51
N THR A 55 36.42 -20.96 4.30
CA THR A 55 37.45 -19.99 3.89
C THR A 55 36.88 -18.60 3.59
N GLN A 56 35.60 -18.50 3.24
CA GLN A 56 34.92 -17.24 2.88
C GLN A 56 34.01 -16.73 4.00
N THR A 57 33.53 -17.60 4.89
CA THR A 57 32.58 -17.28 5.97
C THR A 57 33.11 -17.73 7.34
N PRO A 58 34.19 -17.11 7.86
CA PRO A 58 34.78 -17.51 9.14
C PRO A 58 33.81 -17.35 10.34
N PHE A 59 32.82 -16.46 10.21
CA PHE A 59 31.79 -16.26 11.24
C PHE A 59 30.89 -17.48 11.45
N THR A 60 30.64 -18.31 10.43
CA THR A 60 29.87 -19.55 10.56
C THR A 60 30.60 -20.55 11.46
N VAL A 61 31.92 -20.68 11.28
CA VAL A 61 32.77 -21.52 12.13
C VAL A 61 32.78 -21.02 13.57
N GLN A 62 32.94 -19.71 13.77
CA GLN A 62 32.90 -19.13 15.11
C GLN A 62 31.54 -19.37 15.80
N THR A 63 30.44 -19.22 15.07
CA THR A 63 29.09 -19.42 15.60
C THR A 63 28.86 -20.86 16.00
N PHE A 64 29.26 -21.80 15.15
CA PHE A 64 29.19 -23.22 15.44
C PHE A 64 30.03 -23.59 16.67
N ASN A 65 31.25 -23.07 16.77
CA ASN A 65 32.13 -23.30 17.93
C ASN A 65 31.54 -22.72 19.23
N ASN A 66 30.97 -21.51 19.18
CA ASN A 66 30.30 -20.91 20.33
C ASN A 66 29.11 -21.74 20.79
N MET A 67 28.31 -22.26 19.86
CA MET A 67 27.20 -23.15 20.16
C MET A 67 27.68 -24.46 20.80
N MET A 68 28.69 -25.11 20.22
CA MET A 68 29.30 -26.32 20.80
C MET A 68 29.82 -26.08 22.22
N ALA A 69 30.46 -24.93 22.45
CA ALA A 69 30.93 -24.53 23.76
C ALA A 69 29.78 -24.35 24.77
N GLN A 70 28.62 -23.81 24.35
CA GLN A 70 27.42 -23.73 25.20
C GLN A 70 26.89 -25.11 25.60
N PHE A 71 27.08 -26.13 24.77
CA PHE A 71 26.78 -27.54 25.10
C PHE A 71 27.92 -28.25 25.86
N GLY A 72 28.96 -27.53 26.29
CA GLY A 72 30.09 -28.09 27.02
C GLY A 72 31.09 -28.86 26.15
N ILE A 73 30.96 -28.79 24.82
CA ILE A 73 31.83 -29.47 23.87
C ILE A 73 32.98 -28.53 23.48
N LYS A 74 34.21 -28.92 23.81
CA LYS A 74 35.42 -28.18 23.41
C LYS A 74 35.87 -28.62 22.01
N VAL A 75 35.72 -27.73 21.03
CA VAL A 75 36.25 -27.96 19.68
C VAL A 75 37.78 -27.73 19.71
N PRO A 76 38.61 -28.71 19.28
CA PRO A 76 40.06 -28.55 19.24
C PRO A 76 40.49 -27.37 18.37
N GLN A 77 41.40 -26.54 18.87
CA GLN A 77 41.95 -25.43 18.08
C GLN A 77 42.89 -25.97 16.99
N GLY A 78 42.72 -25.50 15.75
CA GLY A 78 43.59 -25.86 14.62
C GLY A 78 43.12 -27.02 13.73
N GLY A 79 41.93 -27.59 13.97
CA GLY A 79 41.30 -28.50 13.02
C GLY A 79 40.65 -27.75 11.85
N ASN A 80 40.87 -28.18 10.61
CA ASN A 80 40.12 -27.70 9.44
C ASN A 80 38.67 -28.24 9.51
N VAL A 81 37.84 -27.61 10.34
CA VAL A 81 36.41 -27.90 10.39
C VAL A 81 35.80 -27.39 9.10
N GLN A 82 35.40 -28.30 8.19
CA GLN A 82 34.74 -27.93 6.95
C GLN A 82 33.22 -28.08 7.09
N LEU A 83 32.52 -26.95 7.16
CA LEU A 83 31.09 -26.88 7.47
C LEU A 83 30.19 -26.97 6.22
N LYS A 84 30.43 -27.91 5.31
CA LYS A 84 29.60 -28.05 4.09
C LYS A 84 28.14 -28.41 4.37
N ASN A 85 27.81 -28.82 5.60
CA ASN A 85 26.46 -29.23 6.00
C ASN A 85 25.81 -28.22 6.97
N VAL A 86 26.45 -27.06 7.18
CA VAL A 86 25.98 -26.02 8.10
C VAL A 86 26.03 -24.66 7.41
N ALA A 87 25.03 -23.82 7.63
CA ALA A 87 25.00 -22.45 7.13
C ALA A 87 24.62 -21.48 8.25
N ALA A 88 25.26 -20.32 8.28
CA ALA A 88 24.85 -19.20 9.10
C ALA A 88 23.71 -18.43 8.41
N VAL A 89 22.64 -18.18 9.16
CA VAL A 89 21.40 -17.64 8.60
C VAL A 89 20.88 -16.45 9.41
N SER A 90 20.21 -15.54 8.71
CA SER A 90 19.34 -14.53 9.31
C SER A 90 17.93 -15.07 9.36
N ILE A 91 17.24 -14.78 10.45
CA ILE A 91 15.83 -15.12 10.62
C ILE A 91 15.07 -13.83 10.74
N HIS A 92 13.99 -13.69 9.98
CA HIS A 92 13.08 -12.58 10.05
C HIS A 92 11.68 -13.11 10.36
N ALA A 93 10.99 -12.45 11.28
CA ALA A 93 9.60 -12.76 11.61
C ALA A 93 8.84 -11.46 11.89
N ASP A 94 7.56 -11.46 11.56
CA ASP A 94 6.64 -10.40 11.97
C ASP A 94 5.86 -10.91 13.17
N LEU A 95 5.97 -10.21 14.31
CA LEU A 95 5.20 -10.49 15.52
C LEU A 95 3.91 -9.68 15.47
N PRO A 96 2.74 -10.30 15.24
CA PRO A 96 1.49 -9.58 15.15
C PRO A 96 1.15 -8.84 16.45
N ALA A 97 0.38 -7.77 16.34
CA ALA A 97 -0.18 -7.12 17.51
C ALA A 97 -1.03 -8.13 18.32
N PHE A 98 -1.02 -7.99 19.65
CA PHE A 98 -1.74 -8.85 20.58
C PHE A 98 -1.33 -10.34 20.60
N ALA A 99 -0.26 -10.71 19.90
CA ALA A 99 0.28 -12.07 19.97
C ALA A 99 0.59 -12.45 21.43
N LYS A 100 0.17 -13.66 21.82
CA LYS A 100 0.29 -14.16 23.20
C LYS A 100 1.36 -15.24 23.31
N PRO A 101 2.01 -15.39 24.49
CA PRO A 101 2.93 -16.48 24.72
C PRO A 101 2.32 -17.85 24.37
N GLY A 102 3.09 -18.69 23.69
CA GLY A 102 2.66 -20.00 23.19
C GLY A 102 2.03 -19.99 21.79
N GLN A 103 1.68 -18.84 21.23
CA GLN A 103 1.27 -18.76 19.83
C GLN A 103 2.47 -18.92 18.89
N THR A 104 2.22 -19.51 17.73
CA THR A 104 3.24 -19.70 16.70
C THR A 104 3.15 -18.62 15.63
N ILE A 105 4.31 -18.14 15.16
CA ILE A 105 4.44 -17.20 14.05
C ILE A 105 5.31 -17.79 12.94
N ASP A 106 5.02 -17.38 11.71
CA ASP A 106 5.81 -17.75 10.54
C ASP A 106 7.17 -17.04 10.57
N ILE A 107 8.20 -17.75 10.10
CA ILE A 107 9.55 -17.18 9.97
C ILE A 107 10.11 -17.41 8.57
N THR A 108 10.92 -16.45 8.14
CA THR A 108 11.72 -16.53 6.93
C THR A 108 13.18 -16.63 7.32
N VAL A 109 13.88 -17.61 6.73
CA VAL A 109 15.28 -17.91 7.00
C VAL A 109 16.07 -17.70 5.73
N SER A 110 17.12 -16.89 5.79
CA SER A 110 17.97 -16.56 4.65
C SER A 110 19.43 -16.82 4.99
N SER A 111 20.19 -17.39 4.04
CA SER A 111 21.64 -17.51 4.20
C SER A 111 22.29 -16.13 4.26
N ILE A 112 23.12 -15.89 5.28
CA ILE A 112 23.96 -14.68 5.38
C ILE A 112 25.30 -14.92 4.67
N GLY A 113 25.75 -16.17 4.65
CA GLY A 113 27.00 -16.58 4.03
C GLY A 113 26.85 -16.90 2.55
N ASN A 114 27.57 -17.94 2.13
CA ASN A 114 27.68 -18.36 0.73
C ASN A 114 27.10 -19.76 0.50
N ALA A 115 26.22 -20.23 1.40
CA ALA A 115 25.47 -21.47 1.21
C ALA A 115 24.72 -21.46 -0.13
N LYS A 116 24.92 -22.51 -0.92
CA LYS A 116 24.31 -22.68 -2.25
C LYS A 116 22.81 -22.97 -2.15
N SER A 117 22.40 -23.68 -1.10
CA SER A 117 20.99 -24.00 -0.86
C SER A 117 20.75 -24.32 0.61
N LEU A 118 19.59 -23.89 1.11
CA LEU A 118 19.06 -24.25 2.43
C LEU A 118 18.11 -25.46 2.40
N ARG A 119 17.92 -26.09 1.23
CA ARG A 119 16.96 -27.19 1.07
C ARG A 119 17.37 -28.40 1.93
N GLY A 120 16.38 -28.96 2.62
CA GLY A 120 16.58 -30.11 3.52
C GLY A 120 17.24 -29.75 4.85
N GLY A 121 17.56 -28.47 5.06
CA GLY A 121 18.12 -27.99 6.32
C GLY A 121 17.08 -27.90 7.43
N SER A 122 17.57 -27.92 8.66
CA SER A 122 16.81 -27.64 9.89
C SER A 122 17.45 -26.48 10.63
N LEU A 123 16.65 -25.47 10.96
CA LEU A 123 17.04 -24.33 11.78
C LEU A 123 17.14 -24.79 13.24
N LEU A 124 18.32 -24.59 13.84
CA LEU A 124 18.52 -24.79 15.27
C LEU A 124 17.83 -23.70 16.09
N MET A 125 17.49 -24.04 17.34
CA MET A 125 16.82 -23.13 18.27
C MET A 125 17.52 -21.77 18.30
N THR A 126 16.82 -20.73 17.86
CA THR A 126 17.37 -19.39 17.66
C THR A 126 16.45 -18.34 18.30
N PRO A 127 16.93 -17.53 19.24
CA PRO A 127 16.13 -16.45 19.81
C PRO A 127 15.93 -15.32 18.79
N LEU A 128 14.69 -14.84 18.66
CA LEU A 128 14.33 -13.70 17.83
C LEU A 128 14.15 -12.46 18.70
N LYS A 129 14.88 -11.41 18.35
CA LYS A 129 14.95 -10.16 19.10
C LYS A 129 14.21 -9.04 18.40
N GLY A 130 13.58 -8.17 19.21
CA GLY A 130 13.06 -6.90 18.73
C GLY A 130 14.17 -5.85 18.59
N ILE A 131 13.78 -4.66 18.13
CA ILE A 131 14.67 -3.48 18.01
C ILE A 131 15.25 -3.00 19.34
N ASP A 132 14.59 -3.35 20.45
CA ASP A 132 15.01 -3.07 21.83
C ASP A 132 16.04 -4.08 22.36
N GLY A 133 16.38 -5.10 21.57
CA GLY A 133 17.33 -6.17 21.95
C GLY A 133 16.73 -7.28 22.81
N ASN A 134 15.46 -7.18 23.20
CA ASN A 134 14.77 -8.20 23.98
C ASN A 134 14.33 -9.38 23.11
N VAL A 135 14.35 -10.59 23.67
CA VAL A 135 13.84 -11.80 22.99
C VAL A 135 12.32 -11.85 23.13
N TYR A 136 11.62 -11.94 22.00
CA TYR A 136 10.16 -12.03 21.96
C TYR A 136 9.64 -13.38 21.47
N ALA A 137 10.43 -14.10 20.68
CA ALA A 137 10.07 -15.41 20.17
C ALA A 137 11.29 -16.32 20.06
N ILE A 138 11.08 -17.63 20.05
CA ILE A 138 12.12 -18.64 19.81
C ILE A 138 11.78 -19.38 18.52
N ALA A 139 12.71 -19.37 17.57
CA ALA A 139 12.58 -19.98 16.25
C ALA A 139 13.29 -21.33 16.17
N GLN A 140 12.64 -22.33 15.58
CA GLN A 140 13.22 -23.65 15.27
C GLN A 140 12.38 -24.35 14.21
N GLY A 141 12.99 -25.21 13.39
CA GLY A 141 12.23 -26.16 12.58
C GLY A 141 12.85 -26.46 11.23
N ASN A 142 12.17 -27.30 10.46
CA ASN A 142 12.64 -27.74 9.15
C ASN A 142 12.26 -26.71 8.08
N LEU A 143 13.22 -26.39 7.20
CA LEU A 143 13.05 -25.37 6.19
C LEU A 143 12.27 -25.90 4.98
N VAL A 144 11.27 -25.14 4.57
CA VAL A 144 10.61 -25.30 3.27
C VAL A 144 11.23 -24.29 2.32
N VAL A 145 11.98 -24.77 1.33
CA VAL A 145 12.65 -23.93 0.32
C VAL A 145 11.92 -24.04 -1.00
N GLY A 146 11.35 -22.92 -1.46
CA GLY A 146 10.74 -22.81 -2.77
C GLY A 146 11.80 -22.51 -3.82
N GLY A 147 12.32 -23.54 -4.48
CA GLY A 147 13.24 -23.38 -5.61
C GLY A 147 13.87 -24.68 -6.04
N PHE A 148 14.31 -24.75 -7.30
CA PHE A 148 14.95 -25.92 -7.92
C PHE A 148 16.28 -25.46 -8.53
N ASP A 149 17.34 -26.24 -8.33
CA ASP A 149 18.66 -26.00 -8.93
C ASP A 149 19.13 -27.34 -9.46
N ALA A 150 19.27 -27.44 -10.78
CA ALA A 150 19.74 -28.64 -11.45
C ALA A 150 20.83 -28.28 -12.45
N GLU A 151 21.84 -29.14 -12.49
CA GLU A 151 22.99 -29.04 -13.38
C GLU A 151 23.00 -30.27 -14.28
N GLY A 152 22.97 -30.05 -15.60
CA GLY A 152 23.13 -31.08 -16.61
C GLY A 152 24.59 -31.51 -16.71
N GLY A 153 24.84 -32.76 -17.13
CA GLY A 153 26.20 -33.29 -17.33
C GLY A 153 26.99 -32.60 -18.45
N ASP A 154 26.34 -31.71 -19.21
CA ASP A 154 26.89 -30.82 -20.23
C ASP A 154 27.30 -29.44 -19.67
N GLY A 155 27.08 -29.18 -18.38
CA GLY A 155 27.34 -27.90 -17.71
C GLY A 155 26.17 -26.90 -17.76
N SER A 156 25.02 -27.30 -18.30
CA SER A 156 23.80 -26.47 -18.33
C SER A 156 23.19 -26.36 -16.93
N ARG A 157 22.99 -25.15 -16.40
CA ARG A 157 22.38 -24.93 -15.08
C ARG A 157 21.03 -24.24 -15.18
N ILE A 158 20.01 -24.84 -14.55
CA ILE A 158 18.68 -24.25 -14.41
C ILE A 158 18.43 -23.99 -12.93
N THR A 159 18.34 -22.70 -12.58
CA THR A 159 17.94 -22.27 -11.23
C THR A 159 16.59 -21.57 -11.31
N VAL A 160 15.57 -22.13 -10.66
CA VAL A 160 14.23 -21.54 -10.52
C VAL A 160 14.04 -21.14 -9.06
N ASN A 161 13.71 -19.86 -8.82
CA ASN A 161 13.62 -19.21 -7.50
C ASN A 161 14.96 -19.11 -6.74
N VAL A 162 14.91 -18.71 -5.47
CA VAL A 162 16.07 -18.43 -4.62
C VAL A 162 16.29 -19.58 -3.64
N PRO A 163 17.20 -20.55 -3.91
CA PRO A 163 17.40 -21.73 -3.07
C PRO A 163 18.09 -21.43 -1.72
N SER A 164 18.63 -20.22 -1.54
CA SER A 164 19.31 -19.73 -0.33
C SER A 164 18.37 -19.09 0.69
N ALA A 165 17.06 -19.09 0.42
CA ALA A 165 16.03 -18.62 1.34
C ALA A 165 14.95 -19.70 1.52
N GLY A 166 14.44 -19.83 2.75
CA GLY A 166 13.39 -20.79 3.10
C GLY A 166 12.41 -20.20 4.10
N ARG A 167 11.24 -20.83 4.23
CA ARG A 167 10.22 -20.47 5.21
C ARG A 167 9.99 -21.63 6.17
N ILE A 168 9.67 -21.31 7.42
CA ILE A 168 9.17 -22.29 8.38
C ILE A 168 7.82 -21.76 8.89
N PRO A 169 6.70 -22.25 8.34
CA PRO A 169 5.37 -21.88 8.81
C PRO A 169 5.20 -22.29 10.28
N GLY A 170 4.71 -21.37 11.12
CA GLY A 170 4.64 -21.56 12.58
C GLY A 170 5.98 -21.87 13.24
N GLY A 171 7.11 -21.51 12.60
CA GLY A 171 8.46 -21.89 13.01
C GLY A 171 9.02 -21.14 14.20
N ALA A 172 8.30 -20.16 14.75
CA ALA A 172 8.69 -19.53 16.01
C ALA A 172 7.54 -19.49 17.01
N THR A 173 7.84 -19.74 18.27
CA THR A 173 6.91 -19.64 19.39
C THR A 173 7.12 -18.31 20.10
N VAL A 174 6.04 -17.57 20.34
CA VAL A 174 6.06 -16.32 21.08
C VAL A 174 6.32 -16.62 22.57
N GLU A 175 7.32 -15.97 23.15
CA GLU A 175 7.68 -16.08 24.57
C GLU A 175 7.24 -14.87 25.38
N ARG A 176 7.19 -13.70 24.72
CA ARG A 176 6.89 -12.42 25.38
C ARG A 176 5.92 -11.61 24.53
N PRO A 177 4.86 -11.03 25.13
CA PRO A 177 4.02 -10.07 24.43
C PRO A 177 4.74 -8.74 24.25
N VAL A 178 4.42 -8.01 23.18
CA VAL A 178 4.91 -6.62 23.02
C VAL A 178 4.06 -5.70 23.89
N PRO A 179 4.67 -4.82 24.71
CA PRO A 179 3.93 -3.79 25.41
C PRO A 179 3.21 -2.88 24.40
N SER A 180 1.88 -2.91 24.38
CA SER A 180 1.07 -1.97 23.59
C SER A 180 0.56 -0.85 24.49
N GLY A 181 0.62 0.38 24.00
CA GLY A 181 -0.07 1.53 24.63
C GLY A 181 -1.60 1.38 24.63
N PHE A 182 -2.12 0.37 23.93
CA PHE A 182 -3.53 0.03 23.84
C PHE A 182 -4.23 -0.11 25.19
N ASP A 183 -3.57 -0.69 26.21
CA ASP A 183 -4.15 -0.94 27.53
C ASP A 183 -3.97 0.25 28.50
N GLN A 184 -3.35 1.35 28.04
CA GLN A 184 -2.93 2.45 28.91
C GLN A 184 -3.80 3.69 28.72
N GLY A 185 -4.17 4.33 29.83
CA GLY A 185 -4.89 5.61 29.85
C GLY A 185 -6.39 5.51 29.58
N ASN A 186 -7.02 6.69 29.50
CA ASN A 186 -8.47 6.85 29.37
C ASN A 186 -8.87 7.25 27.93
N THR A 187 -7.93 7.19 26.99
CA THR A 187 -8.13 7.63 25.61
C THR A 187 -7.39 6.70 24.66
N LEU A 188 -7.96 6.49 23.48
CA LEU A 188 -7.34 5.84 22.34
C LEU A 188 -7.12 6.87 21.25
N THR A 189 -6.02 6.75 20.52
CA THR A 189 -5.79 7.58 19.32
C THR A 189 -5.95 6.71 18.09
N LEU A 190 -6.76 7.16 17.14
CA LEU A 190 -6.95 6.58 15.82
C LEU A 190 -6.11 7.39 14.82
N ASN A 191 -5.26 6.72 14.07
CA ASN A 191 -4.43 7.30 13.03
C ASN A 191 -5.02 6.94 11.67
N LEU A 192 -5.44 7.95 10.91
CA LEU A 192 -5.96 7.80 9.56
C LEU A 192 -4.86 7.28 8.62
N ASN A 193 -5.23 6.31 7.79
CA ASN A 193 -4.35 5.74 6.77
C ASN A 193 -3.95 6.80 5.72
N ARG A 194 -4.83 7.78 5.49
CA ARG A 194 -4.59 8.96 4.66
C ARG A 194 -5.00 10.22 5.44
N PRO A 195 -4.08 11.13 5.73
CA PRO A 195 -4.43 12.39 6.39
C PRO A 195 -5.38 13.22 5.52
N ASP A 196 -6.54 13.57 6.07
CA ASP A 196 -7.54 14.45 5.45
C ASP A 196 -8.42 15.09 6.53
N PHE A 197 -8.48 16.43 6.56
CA PHE A 197 -9.20 17.17 7.59
C PHE A 197 -10.73 16.97 7.50
N THR A 198 -11.27 16.83 6.29
CA THR A 198 -12.72 16.61 6.09
C THR A 198 -13.13 15.26 6.64
N THR A 199 -12.38 14.21 6.29
CA THR A 199 -12.55 12.85 6.80
C THR A 199 -12.40 12.80 8.31
N ALA A 200 -11.35 13.44 8.87
CA ALA A 200 -11.15 13.49 10.31
C ALA A 200 -12.34 14.13 11.05
N LYS A 201 -12.87 15.24 10.50
CA LYS A 201 -14.06 15.90 11.04
C LYS A 201 -15.30 15.00 10.97
N ASN A 202 -15.57 14.40 9.81
CA ASN A 202 -16.73 13.51 9.63
C ASN A 202 -16.72 12.34 10.61
N ILE A 203 -15.54 11.74 10.83
CA ILE A 203 -15.37 10.67 11.82
C ILE A 203 -15.68 11.17 13.24
N VAL A 204 -15.14 12.33 13.63
CA VAL A 204 -15.39 12.91 14.96
C VAL A 204 -16.88 13.21 15.16
N ASP A 205 -17.53 13.79 14.16
CA ASP A 205 -18.95 14.13 14.22
C ASP A 205 -19.80 12.86 14.38
N HIS A 206 -19.57 11.82 13.57
CA HIS A 206 -20.29 10.54 13.67
C HIS A 206 -20.04 9.82 15.02
N ILE A 207 -18.80 9.84 15.53
CA ILE A 207 -18.50 9.24 16.84
C ILE A 207 -19.25 9.99 17.95
N ASN A 208 -19.25 11.32 17.92
CA ASN A 208 -19.93 12.13 18.92
C ASN A 208 -21.46 12.05 18.83
N GLU A 209 -22.02 11.84 17.63
CA GLU A 209 -23.46 11.57 17.44
C GLU A 209 -23.86 10.23 18.05
N LEU A 210 -23.05 9.18 17.86
CA LEU A 210 -23.36 7.84 18.36
C LEU A 210 -23.17 7.71 19.87
N LEU A 211 -22.09 8.29 20.42
CA LEU A 211 -21.62 8.01 21.77
C LEU A 211 -21.75 9.21 22.74
N GLY A 212 -22.12 10.37 22.23
CA GLY A 212 -22.32 11.60 22.99
C GLY A 212 -21.25 12.65 22.72
N PRO A 213 -21.56 13.93 23.01
CA PRO A 213 -20.68 15.05 22.68
C PRO A 213 -19.38 14.99 23.50
N GLY A 214 -18.25 15.24 22.83
CA GLY A 214 -16.93 15.32 23.46
C GLY A 214 -16.22 13.97 23.66
N VAL A 215 -16.80 12.88 23.16
CA VAL A 215 -16.16 11.55 23.17
C VAL A 215 -14.97 11.51 22.21
N ALA A 216 -15.10 12.10 21.03
CA ALA A 216 -14.04 12.19 20.03
C ALA A 216 -13.63 13.64 19.73
N GLN A 217 -12.34 13.84 19.46
CA GLN A 217 -11.74 15.11 19.07
C GLN A 217 -10.65 14.87 18.02
N ALA A 218 -10.68 15.61 16.91
CA ALA A 218 -9.59 15.62 15.95
C ALA A 218 -8.41 16.41 16.54
N VAL A 219 -7.24 15.76 16.63
CA VAL A 219 -6.01 16.42 17.07
C VAL A 219 -5.36 17.13 15.88
N ASP A 220 -5.34 16.47 14.72
CA ASP A 220 -4.87 17.00 13.45
C ASP A 220 -5.58 16.26 12.28
N GLY A 221 -5.17 16.52 11.04
CA GLY A 221 -5.77 15.88 9.85
C GLY A 221 -5.50 14.38 9.71
N GLY A 222 -4.64 13.78 10.54
CA GLY A 222 -4.33 12.36 10.53
C GLY A 222 -4.64 11.63 11.84
N SER A 223 -4.93 12.35 12.93
CA SER A 223 -5.02 11.79 14.27
C SER A 223 -6.30 12.21 14.98
N ILE A 224 -7.06 11.24 15.47
CA ILE A 224 -8.33 11.44 16.19
C ILE A 224 -8.19 10.81 17.57
N ARG A 225 -8.41 11.60 18.62
CA ARG A 225 -8.42 11.10 20.00
C ARG A 225 -9.85 10.79 20.40
N VAL A 226 -10.05 9.60 20.96
CA VAL A 226 -11.36 9.11 21.42
C VAL A 226 -11.25 8.68 22.88
N SER A 227 -12.22 9.05 23.70
CA SER A 227 -12.31 8.59 25.09
C SER A 227 -12.59 7.09 25.13
N ALA A 228 -11.90 6.35 26.00
CA ALA A 228 -12.00 4.90 26.07
C ALA A 228 -12.22 4.40 27.50
N PRO A 229 -13.04 3.35 27.71
CA PRO A 229 -13.20 2.72 29.02
C PRO A 229 -11.87 2.24 29.59
N LEU A 230 -11.71 2.32 30.93
CA LEU A 230 -10.54 1.81 31.65
C LEU A 230 -10.50 0.28 31.69
N ASP A 231 -11.67 -0.36 31.70
CA ASP A 231 -11.77 -1.82 31.70
C ASP A 231 -11.38 -2.39 30.33
N PRO A 232 -10.40 -3.31 30.24
CA PRO A 232 -9.96 -3.89 28.97
C PRO A 232 -11.06 -4.64 28.22
N GLY A 233 -12.00 -5.30 28.93
CA GLY A 233 -13.12 -6.00 28.31
C GLY A 233 -14.06 -5.03 27.62
N GLN A 234 -14.48 -3.99 28.33
CA GLN A 234 -15.30 -2.91 27.76
C GLN A 234 -14.60 -2.17 26.61
N ARG A 235 -13.27 -2.07 26.65
CA ARG A 235 -12.48 -1.44 25.58
C ARG A 235 -12.56 -2.22 24.27
N VAL A 236 -12.57 -3.56 24.32
CA VAL A 236 -12.74 -4.41 23.14
C VAL A 236 -14.14 -4.20 22.54
N ASP A 237 -15.18 -4.24 23.37
CA ASP A 237 -16.56 -4.00 22.91
C ASP A 237 -16.71 -2.61 22.30
N TYR A 238 -16.17 -1.60 22.96
CA TYR A 238 -16.18 -0.21 22.51
C TYR A 238 -15.51 -0.04 21.14
N LEU A 239 -14.35 -0.65 20.95
CA LEU A 239 -13.65 -0.60 19.67
C LEU A 239 -14.36 -1.37 18.57
N SER A 240 -14.98 -2.51 18.88
CA SER A 240 -15.79 -3.24 17.91
C SER A 240 -16.95 -2.38 17.39
N ILE A 241 -17.54 -1.52 18.24
CA ILE A 241 -18.57 -0.57 17.80
C ILE A 241 -17.95 0.49 16.88
N LEU A 242 -16.83 1.09 17.29
CA LEU A 242 -16.15 2.11 16.50
C LEU A 242 -15.67 1.59 15.13
N GLU A 243 -15.06 0.42 15.07
CA GLU A 243 -14.51 -0.17 13.85
C GLU A 243 -15.57 -0.44 12.76
N ASN A 244 -16.82 -0.65 13.16
CA ASN A 244 -17.95 -0.86 12.26
C ASN A 244 -18.73 0.42 11.95
N LEU A 245 -18.31 1.57 12.48
CA LEU A 245 -18.89 2.86 12.14
C LEU A 245 -18.62 3.16 10.67
N GLU A 246 -19.68 3.40 9.92
CA GLU A 246 -19.63 3.84 8.52
C GLU A 246 -19.51 5.36 8.48
N VAL A 247 -18.52 5.87 7.75
CA VAL A 247 -18.23 7.31 7.67
C VAL A 247 -18.06 7.72 6.23
N GLU A 248 -18.63 8.88 5.89
CA GLU A 248 -18.39 9.53 4.60
C GLU A 248 -16.99 10.13 4.57
N ILE A 249 -16.20 9.70 3.59
CA ILE A 249 -14.84 10.21 3.35
C ILE A 249 -14.88 11.54 2.61
N GLY A 250 -13.93 12.42 2.95
CA GLY A 250 -13.65 13.60 2.15
C GLY A 250 -13.28 13.22 0.73
N GLN A 251 -13.67 14.06 -0.25
CA GLN A 251 -13.30 13.82 -1.64
C GLN A 251 -11.77 13.86 -1.79
N ALA A 252 -11.19 12.74 -2.23
CA ALA A 252 -9.76 12.67 -2.48
C ALA A 252 -9.34 13.65 -3.60
N VAL A 253 -8.16 14.24 -3.46
CA VAL A 253 -7.55 15.04 -4.52
C VAL A 253 -7.43 14.16 -5.76
N ALA A 254 -7.86 14.68 -6.92
CA ALA A 254 -7.73 13.98 -8.19
C ALA A 254 -6.25 13.69 -8.50
N LYS A 255 -5.92 12.47 -8.94
CA LYS A 255 -4.53 12.04 -9.21
C LYS A 255 -4.41 11.45 -10.61
N VAL A 256 -3.28 11.67 -11.25
CA VAL A 256 -2.89 11.04 -12.51
C VAL A 256 -1.54 10.37 -12.29
N ILE A 257 -1.50 9.05 -12.42
CA ILE A 257 -0.29 8.25 -12.21
C ILE A 257 0.23 7.81 -13.58
N ILE A 258 1.51 8.03 -13.85
CA ILE A 258 2.16 7.66 -15.11
C ILE A 258 3.37 6.79 -14.79
N ASN A 259 3.41 5.59 -15.37
CA ASN A 259 4.61 4.77 -15.38
C ASN A 259 5.47 5.13 -16.59
N SER A 260 6.60 5.78 -16.34
CA SER A 260 7.51 6.28 -17.36
C SER A 260 8.17 5.15 -18.17
N ARG A 261 8.28 3.95 -17.59
CA ARG A 261 8.91 2.78 -18.22
C ARG A 261 7.94 1.97 -19.08
N THR A 262 6.73 1.74 -18.59
CA THR A 262 5.72 0.93 -19.29
C THR A 262 4.75 1.75 -20.13
N GLY A 263 4.75 3.08 -19.97
CA GLY A 263 3.79 3.98 -20.61
C GLY A 263 2.36 3.83 -20.08
N THR A 264 2.17 3.17 -18.93
CA THR A 264 0.84 2.96 -18.32
C THR A 264 0.38 4.23 -17.61
N ILE A 265 -0.82 4.70 -17.90
CA ILE A 265 -1.43 5.89 -17.29
C ILE A 265 -2.69 5.47 -16.54
N VAL A 266 -2.80 5.88 -15.27
CA VAL A 266 -3.98 5.67 -14.43
C VAL A 266 -4.54 7.02 -14.04
N ILE A 267 -5.78 7.28 -14.43
CA ILE A 267 -6.48 8.54 -14.17
C ILE A 267 -7.46 8.30 -13.02
N GLY A 268 -7.28 9.04 -11.93
CA GLY A 268 -8.17 9.03 -10.78
C GLY A 268 -9.51 9.69 -11.07
N GLN A 269 -10.46 9.55 -10.15
CA GLN A 269 -11.75 10.22 -10.26
C GLN A 269 -11.59 11.75 -10.14
N ASN A 270 -12.54 12.49 -10.74
CA ASN A 270 -12.63 13.96 -10.66
C ASN A 270 -11.46 14.76 -11.25
N VAL A 271 -10.64 14.17 -12.12
CA VAL A 271 -9.61 14.92 -12.87
C VAL A 271 -10.30 15.83 -13.88
N ARG A 272 -10.10 17.15 -13.73
CA ARG A 272 -10.62 18.18 -14.64
C ARG A 272 -9.48 18.93 -15.31
N VAL A 273 -9.71 19.30 -16.57
CA VAL A 273 -8.78 20.12 -17.36
C VAL A 273 -9.49 21.43 -17.71
N GLN A 274 -8.89 22.55 -17.36
CA GLN A 274 -9.34 23.89 -17.70
C GLN A 274 -8.87 24.28 -19.11
N PRO A 275 -9.48 25.32 -19.71
CA PRO A 275 -9.05 25.84 -21.01
C PRO A 275 -7.55 26.18 -21.03
N ALA A 276 -6.83 25.60 -21.97
CA ALA A 276 -5.40 25.77 -22.14
C ALA A 276 -4.97 25.30 -23.54
N ALA A 277 -3.89 25.86 -24.06
CA ALA A 277 -3.27 25.39 -25.29
C ALA A 277 -1.85 24.92 -24.98
N VAL A 278 -1.51 23.69 -25.34
CA VAL A 278 -0.19 23.10 -25.15
C VAL A 278 0.31 22.53 -26.46
N THR A 279 1.53 22.91 -26.83
CA THR A 279 2.22 22.40 -28.00
C THR A 279 3.41 21.57 -27.54
N HIS A 280 3.51 20.32 -28.00
CA HIS A 280 4.62 19.42 -27.71
C HIS A 280 4.94 18.55 -28.93
N GLY A 281 6.19 18.58 -29.40
CA GLY A 281 6.60 17.89 -30.63
C GLY A 281 5.83 18.41 -31.85
N SER A 282 5.16 17.50 -32.57
CA SER A 282 4.28 17.83 -33.70
C SER A 282 2.81 18.02 -33.32
N LEU A 283 2.47 17.90 -32.03
CA LEU A 283 1.09 17.93 -31.52
C LEU A 283 0.77 19.27 -30.89
N THR A 284 -0.39 19.84 -31.25
CA THR A 284 -0.97 21.01 -30.59
C THR A 284 -2.34 20.62 -30.03
N VAL A 285 -2.47 20.72 -28.72
CA VAL A 285 -3.71 20.43 -27.98
C VAL A 285 -4.30 21.75 -27.50
N THR A 286 -5.52 22.08 -27.93
CA THR A 286 -6.21 23.30 -27.52
C THR A 286 -7.54 22.96 -26.86
N ILE A 287 -7.66 23.33 -25.59
CA ILE A 287 -8.87 23.21 -24.78
C ILE A 287 -9.50 24.60 -24.69
N THR A 288 -10.70 24.78 -25.24
CA THR A 288 -11.43 26.05 -25.22
C THR A 288 -12.75 25.90 -24.50
N GLU A 289 -13.14 26.91 -23.71
CA GLU A 289 -14.47 27.01 -23.15
C GLU A 289 -15.28 27.99 -24.02
N ASP A 290 -16.30 27.47 -24.70
CA ASP A 290 -17.22 28.25 -25.52
C ASP A 290 -18.59 28.33 -24.80
N PRO A 291 -18.82 29.27 -23.86
CA PRO A 291 -20.12 29.43 -23.23
C PRO A 291 -21.09 30.11 -24.21
N ILE A 292 -22.08 29.39 -24.70
CA ILE A 292 -23.09 29.93 -25.62
C ILE A 292 -24.29 30.45 -24.82
N VAL A 293 -24.50 31.76 -24.86
CA VAL A 293 -25.64 32.40 -24.19
C VAL A 293 -26.81 32.52 -25.20
N SER A 294 -27.93 31.82 -25.00
CA SER A 294 -29.18 32.10 -25.74
C SER A 294 -29.96 33.15 -24.98
N GLN A 295 -29.76 34.42 -25.34
CA GLN A 295 -30.51 35.55 -24.80
C GLN A 295 -31.73 35.83 -25.68
N PRO A 296 -32.96 35.77 -25.15
CA PRO A 296 -34.17 36.15 -25.88
C PRO A 296 -34.20 37.65 -26.22
N ASP A 297 -34.94 38.04 -27.26
CA ASP A 297 -35.09 39.45 -27.67
C ASP A 297 -35.64 40.33 -26.53
N ALA A 298 -35.22 41.60 -26.50
CA ALA A 298 -35.65 42.56 -25.49
C ALA A 298 -37.19 42.67 -25.46
N LEU A 299 -37.77 42.62 -24.25
CA LEU A 299 -39.21 42.57 -23.95
C LEU A 299 -39.91 41.21 -24.15
N SER A 300 -39.22 40.18 -24.63
CA SER A 300 -39.74 38.82 -24.52
C SER A 300 -39.51 38.32 -23.08
N GLY A 301 -40.56 37.91 -22.37
CA GLY A 301 -40.48 37.41 -20.99
C GLY A 301 -39.74 36.07 -20.83
N GLY A 302 -38.82 35.73 -21.73
CA GLY A 302 -38.02 34.52 -21.71
C GLY A 302 -36.79 34.66 -20.81
N GLN A 303 -36.35 33.55 -20.23
CA GLN A 303 -35.07 33.46 -19.50
C GLN A 303 -33.98 32.95 -20.43
N THR A 304 -32.79 33.54 -20.30
CA THR A 304 -31.60 33.12 -21.04
C THR A 304 -31.26 31.66 -20.75
N ALA A 305 -31.04 30.84 -21.79
CA ALA A 305 -30.69 29.43 -21.67
C ALA A 305 -29.48 29.08 -22.56
N VAL A 306 -28.71 28.04 -22.24
CA VAL A 306 -27.51 27.64 -23.03
C VAL A 306 -27.89 26.47 -23.93
N VAL A 307 -27.66 26.57 -25.26
CA VAL A 307 -27.95 25.48 -26.23
C VAL A 307 -26.85 25.33 -27.30
N PRO A 308 -26.49 24.10 -27.72
CA PRO A 308 -25.39 23.86 -28.66
C PRO A 308 -25.81 24.00 -30.14
N ARG A 309 -24.96 24.63 -30.96
CA ARG A 309 -25.05 24.61 -32.44
C ARG A 309 -23.66 24.68 -33.07
N SER A 310 -23.35 23.81 -34.03
CA SER A 310 -22.07 23.78 -34.74
C SER A 310 -22.22 24.26 -36.19
N LYS A 311 -21.23 25.03 -36.66
CA LYS A 311 -20.96 25.31 -38.08
C LYS A 311 -19.52 24.89 -38.36
N VAL A 312 -19.29 24.17 -39.45
CA VAL A 312 -17.97 23.69 -39.88
C VAL A 312 -17.52 24.55 -41.06
N ASN A 313 -16.36 25.19 -40.94
CA ASN A 313 -15.56 25.69 -42.05
C ASN A 313 -14.19 25.05 -41.91
N ALA A 314 -13.67 24.48 -43.01
CA ALA A 314 -12.38 23.82 -43.05
C ALA A 314 -11.42 24.66 -43.89
N GLU A 315 -10.33 25.10 -43.28
CA GLU A 315 -9.08 25.41 -43.97
C GLU A 315 -8.03 24.40 -43.50
N GLU A 316 -7.31 23.86 -44.46
CA GLU A 316 -6.37 22.77 -44.31
C GLU A 316 -5.01 23.32 -43.86
N GLU A 317 -4.58 23.00 -42.64
CA GLU A 317 -3.16 23.00 -42.28
C GLU A 317 -2.74 21.63 -41.75
N ALA A 318 -1.56 21.21 -42.22
CA ALA A 318 -0.95 19.90 -42.02
C ALA A 318 -0.39 19.70 -40.59
N LYS A 319 -1.25 19.81 -39.56
CA LYS A 319 -0.94 19.42 -38.18
C LYS A 319 -2.22 18.91 -37.49
N PRO A 320 -2.21 17.75 -36.81
CA PRO A 320 -3.38 17.30 -36.06
C PRO A 320 -3.62 18.24 -34.87
N MET A 321 -4.58 19.15 -35.03
CA MET A 321 -5.05 20.06 -33.99
C MET A 321 -6.31 19.47 -33.34
N PHE A 322 -6.29 19.29 -32.03
CA PHE A 322 -7.45 18.81 -31.28
C PHE A 322 -8.14 19.96 -30.58
N LYS A 323 -9.43 20.15 -30.87
CA LYS A 323 -10.32 21.07 -30.15
C LYS A 323 -11.24 20.25 -29.25
N PHE A 324 -11.11 20.44 -27.94
CA PHE A 324 -11.99 19.80 -26.93
C PHE A 324 -13.05 20.79 -26.45
N GLY A 325 -14.25 20.29 -26.16
CA GLY A 325 -15.37 21.09 -25.63
C GLY A 325 -15.27 21.34 -24.11
N PRO A 326 -16.16 22.16 -23.53
CA PRO A 326 -16.15 22.43 -22.09
C PRO A 326 -16.50 21.17 -21.28
N GLY A 327 -15.74 20.91 -20.21
CA GLY A 327 -15.99 19.80 -19.29
C GLY A 327 -15.49 18.42 -19.76
N THR A 328 -14.65 18.36 -20.80
CA THR A 328 -14.07 17.09 -21.26
C THR A 328 -13.23 16.45 -20.16
N THR A 329 -13.46 15.16 -19.91
CA THR A 329 -12.69 14.42 -18.93
C THR A 329 -11.28 14.18 -19.48
N LEU A 330 -10.28 14.07 -18.60
CA LEU A 330 -8.91 13.78 -19.06
C LEU A 330 -8.83 12.47 -19.86
N ASP A 331 -9.73 11.51 -19.60
CA ASP A 331 -9.85 10.26 -20.36
C ASP A 331 -10.10 10.50 -21.86
N GLU A 332 -10.91 11.50 -22.22
CA GLU A 332 -11.21 11.85 -23.61
C GLU A 332 -9.97 12.44 -24.33
N ILE A 333 -9.20 13.26 -23.61
CA ILE A 333 -7.95 13.84 -24.13
C ILE A 333 -6.93 12.72 -24.38
N VAL A 334 -6.75 11.81 -23.41
CA VAL A 334 -5.80 10.70 -23.53
C VAL A 334 -6.18 9.75 -24.67
N ARG A 335 -7.47 9.44 -24.84
CA ARG A 335 -7.95 8.61 -25.96
C ARG A 335 -7.69 9.26 -27.32
N ALA A 336 -7.98 10.55 -27.46
CA ALA A 336 -7.77 11.28 -28.70
C ALA A 336 -6.28 11.38 -29.07
N VAL A 337 -5.42 11.61 -28.07
CA VAL A 337 -3.96 11.68 -28.25
C VAL A 337 -3.37 10.30 -28.59
N ASN A 338 -3.83 9.24 -27.93
CA ASN A 338 -3.41 7.85 -28.24
C ASN A 338 -3.87 7.39 -29.64
N GLN A 339 -5.04 7.81 -30.11
CA GLN A 339 -5.54 7.45 -31.44
C GLN A 339 -4.67 7.98 -32.58
N VAL A 340 -3.89 9.03 -32.34
CA VAL A 340 -3.01 9.67 -33.34
C VAL A 340 -1.55 9.24 -33.17
N GLY A 341 -1.29 8.24 -32.31
CA GLY A 341 0.00 7.58 -32.20
C GLY A 341 1.05 8.38 -31.41
N ALA A 342 0.62 9.29 -30.54
CA ALA A 342 1.52 9.96 -29.61
C ALA A 342 2.23 8.93 -28.72
N SER A 343 3.52 9.13 -28.45
CA SER A 343 4.22 8.28 -27.51
C SER A 343 3.75 8.57 -26.07
N PRO A 344 3.81 7.60 -25.14
CA PRO A 344 3.53 7.85 -23.73
C PRO A 344 4.37 8.99 -23.14
N SER A 345 5.59 9.20 -23.66
CA SER A 345 6.48 10.30 -23.29
C SER A 345 5.93 11.66 -23.72
N ASP A 346 5.35 11.76 -24.91
CA ASP A 346 4.75 13.01 -25.41
C ASP A 346 3.53 13.39 -24.57
N LEU A 347 2.71 12.40 -24.21
CA LEU A 347 1.53 12.60 -23.40
C LEU A 347 1.89 13.01 -21.96
N MET A 348 2.92 12.40 -21.37
CA MET A 348 3.47 12.83 -20.08
C MET A 348 3.89 14.30 -20.10
N ALA A 349 4.63 14.73 -21.14
CA ALA A 349 5.07 16.11 -21.26
C ALA A 349 3.90 17.10 -21.45
N ILE A 350 2.85 16.70 -22.18
CA ILE A 350 1.62 17.51 -22.31
C ILE A 350 0.92 17.65 -20.95
N LEU A 351 0.78 16.57 -20.18
CA LEU A 351 0.15 16.62 -18.85
C LEU A 351 0.96 17.41 -17.84
N GLU A 352 2.28 17.31 -17.88
CA GLU A 352 3.17 18.10 -17.04
C GLU A 352 3.07 19.60 -17.38
N ALA A 353 3.06 19.94 -18.68
CA ALA A 353 2.85 21.31 -19.13
C ALA A 353 1.47 21.86 -18.71
N LEU A 354 0.39 21.06 -18.82
CA LEU A 354 -0.94 21.43 -18.35
C LEU A 354 -0.98 21.62 -16.82
N LYS A 355 -0.25 20.81 -16.04
CA LYS A 355 -0.12 20.99 -14.58
C LYS A 355 0.64 22.26 -14.23
N GLN A 356 1.76 22.54 -14.90
CA GLN A 356 2.55 23.76 -14.70
C GLN A 356 1.77 25.03 -15.08
N ALA A 357 0.93 24.94 -16.11
CA ALA A 357 0.03 26.03 -16.52
C ALA A 357 -1.18 26.21 -15.57
N GLY A 358 -1.35 25.35 -14.55
CA GLY A 358 -2.50 25.36 -13.65
C GLY A 358 -3.81 24.85 -14.28
N ALA A 359 -3.75 24.39 -15.54
CA ALA A 359 -4.90 23.90 -16.28
C ALA A 359 -5.31 22.48 -15.89
N LEU A 360 -4.40 21.66 -15.38
CA LEU A 360 -4.71 20.32 -14.86
C LEU A 360 -4.98 20.37 -13.35
N GLN A 361 -6.24 20.15 -12.95
CA GLN A 361 -6.66 20.04 -11.55
C GLN A 361 -6.50 18.61 -11.04
N ALA A 362 -5.27 18.13 -10.98
CA ALA A 362 -4.93 16.83 -10.40
C ALA A 362 -3.45 16.78 -10.02
N ASP A 363 -3.07 15.94 -9.06
CA ASP A 363 -1.68 15.66 -8.78
C ASP A 363 -1.12 14.66 -9.78
N LEU A 364 0.01 15.03 -10.40
CA LEU A 364 0.72 14.20 -11.35
C LEU A 364 1.81 13.41 -10.61
N ILE A 365 1.76 12.08 -10.66
CA ILE A 365 2.72 11.17 -10.01
C ILE A 365 3.40 10.35 -11.09
N VAL A 366 4.74 10.38 -11.12
CA VAL A 366 5.54 9.60 -12.07
C VAL A 366 6.24 8.45 -11.34
N ILE A 367 6.10 7.23 -11.84
CA ILE A 367 6.69 5.99 -11.30
C ILE A 367 7.58 5.25 -12.32
#